data_AF-A0A176XIT8-F1
#
_entry.id   AF-A0A176XIT8-F1
#
_cell.length_a   1.000
_cell.length_b   1.000
_cell.length_c   1.000
_cell.angle_alpha   90.00
_cell.angle_beta   90.00
_cell.angle_gamma   90.00
#
_symmetry.space_group_name_H-M   'P 1'
#
loop_
_entity.id
_entity.type
_entity.pdbx_description
1 polymer ?
#
loop_
_entity_poly.entity_id
_entity_poly.type
_entity_poly.pdbx_seq_one_letter_code
_entity_poly.pdbx_strand_id
1 'polypeptide(L)'
;MRLIIVRMEATATRDIGEDWGQCEVSLTDSVGRRWLPLDVSLSNDISRDLDPKVTPVSGCGITSLTPPRQDHAALIEEKFVVPANAVPSLSVRLSVAASRPKAIGFPLKLN
;
A
#
# COMPACT_ATOMS: atom_id res chain seq x y z
N MET A 1 16.03 3.47 -11.79
CA MET A 1 15.01 3.24 -10.75
C MET A 1 13.68 3.82 -11.20
N ARG A 2 12.57 3.38 -10.63
CA ARG A 2 11.23 3.94 -10.85
C ARG A 2 10.57 4.17 -9.50
N LEU A 3 9.92 5.33 -9.36
CA LEU A 3 9.00 5.61 -8.26
C LEU A 3 7.63 5.06 -8.66
N ILE A 4 7.06 4.18 -7.83
CA ILE A 4 5.73 3.64 -8.01
C ILE A 4 4.88 4.13 -6.84
N ILE A 5 3.77 4.80 -7.14
CA ILE A 5 2.78 5.24 -6.16
C ILE A 5 1.56 4.34 -6.33
N VAL A 6 1.24 3.58 -5.29
CA VAL A 6 0.04 2.73 -5.26
C VAL A 6 -0.97 3.41 -4.36
N ARG A 7 -2.05 3.91 -4.96
CA ARG A 7 -3.22 4.42 -4.25
C ARG A 7 -4.36 3.42 -4.41
N MET A 8 -4.96 2.99 -3.31
CA MET A 8 -6.04 2.01 -3.31
C MET A 8 -7.06 2.31 -2.22
N GLU A 9 -8.29 1.90 -2.47
CA GLU A 9 -9.36 1.87 -1.47
C GLU A 9 -9.61 0.43 -1.06
N ALA A 10 -9.60 0.17 0.24
CA ALA A 10 -9.91 -1.13 0.81
C ALA A 10 -11.22 -1.05 1.59
N THR A 11 -12.25 -1.75 1.11
CA THR A 11 -13.57 -1.79 1.74
C THR A 11 -13.67 -2.97 2.71
N ALA A 12 -14.10 -2.68 3.94
CA ALA A 12 -14.38 -3.70 4.93
C ALA A 12 -15.71 -4.40 4.61
N THR A 13 -15.70 -5.70 4.28
CA THR A 13 -16.95 -6.47 4.04
C THR A 13 -17.62 -6.98 5.32
N ARG A 14 -16.94 -6.83 6.45
CA ARG A 14 -17.40 -7.14 7.81
C ARG A 14 -16.67 -6.22 8.78
N ASP A 15 -17.17 -6.10 10.01
CA ASP A 15 -16.39 -5.45 11.05
C ASP A 15 -15.08 -6.22 11.28
N ILE A 16 -13.97 -5.51 11.03
CA ILE A 16 -12.61 -6.03 11.13
C ILE A 16 -11.94 -5.61 12.44
N GLY A 17 -12.30 -4.48 13.03
CA GLY A 17 -11.76 -4.04 14.33
C GLY A 17 -10.23 -4.16 14.39
N GLU A 18 -9.72 -4.86 15.41
CA GLU A 18 -8.28 -5.09 15.59
C GLU A 18 -7.64 -6.01 14.53
N ASP A 19 -8.43 -6.81 13.78
CA ASP A 19 -7.91 -7.68 12.71
C ASP A 19 -7.24 -6.88 11.58
N TRP A 20 -7.58 -5.60 11.44
CA TRP A 20 -6.98 -4.66 10.48
C TRP A 20 -5.58 -4.18 10.91
N GLY A 21 -5.20 -4.46 12.16
CA GLY A 21 -3.91 -4.08 12.73
C GLY A 21 -2.72 -4.62 11.93
N GLN A 22 -1.61 -3.88 12.03
CA GLN A 22 -0.37 -4.15 11.30
C GLN A 22 -0.59 -4.29 9.79
N CYS A 23 -1.46 -3.44 9.23
CA CYS A 23 -1.66 -3.42 7.80
C CYS A 23 -0.35 -3.14 7.07
N GLU A 24 -0.10 -3.92 6.02
CA GLU A 24 1.10 -3.84 5.21
C GLU A 24 0.74 -3.99 3.73
N VAL A 25 1.11 -2.99 2.94
CA VAL A 25 1.08 -3.03 1.49
C VAL A 25 2.51 -3.16 1.00
N SER A 26 2.76 -4.13 0.11
CA SER A 26 4.09 -4.36 -0.46
C SER A 26 3.99 -4.67 -1.95
N LEU A 27 5.09 -4.47 -2.67
CA LEU A 27 5.21 -4.93 -4.06
C LEU A 27 5.98 -6.24 -4.10
N THR A 28 5.54 -7.16 -4.94
CA THR A 28 6.22 -8.42 -5.21
C THR A 28 6.36 -8.63 -6.71
N ASP A 29 7.40 -9.33 -7.15
CA ASP A 29 7.53 -9.75 -8.54
C ASP A 29 7.35 -11.27 -8.73
N SER A 30 7.42 -11.72 -9.99
CA SER A 30 7.26 -13.13 -10.37
C SER A 30 8.36 -14.05 -9.83
N VAL A 31 9.49 -13.52 -9.36
CA VAL A 31 10.59 -14.30 -8.77
C VAL A 31 10.59 -14.24 -7.23
N GLY A 32 9.55 -13.64 -6.64
CA GLY A 32 9.37 -13.58 -5.19
C GLY A 32 10.16 -12.49 -4.48
N ARG A 33 10.81 -11.57 -5.21
CA ARG A 33 11.41 -10.39 -4.60
C ARG A 33 10.29 -9.51 -4.05
N ARG A 34 10.59 -8.85 -2.93
CA ARG A 34 9.66 -8.01 -2.20
C ARG A 34 10.24 -6.63 -1.97
N TRP A 35 9.44 -5.60 -2.23
CA TRP A 35 9.73 -4.22 -1.90
C TRP A 35 8.74 -3.72 -0.86
N LEU A 36 9.29 -3.09 0.18
CA LEU A 36 8.55 -2.43 1.23
C LEU A 36 8.34 -0.95 0.87
N PRO A 37 7.28 -0.32 1.40
CA PRO A 37 7.03 1.09 1.15
C PRO A 37 8.16 1.95 1.73
N LEU A 38 8.32 3.14 1.17
CA LEU A 38 9.14 4.18 1.77
C LEU A 38 8.59 4.53 3.15
N ASP A 39 9.46 5.00 4.04
CA ASP A 39 9.02 5.47 5.35
C ASP A 39 8.09 6.68 5.23
N VAL A 40 7.35 6.95 6.31
CA VAL A 40 6.30 7.98 6.35
C VAL A 40 6.86 9.37 6.02
N SER A 41 8.06 9.70 6.49
CA SER A 41 8.65 11.02 6.27
C SER A 41 8.97 11.22 4.79
N LEU A 42 9.69 10.26 4.20
CA LEU A 42 10.06 10.33 2.79
C LEU A 42 8.84 10.27 1.86
N SER A 43 7.82 9.47 2.21
CA SER A 43 6.56 9.42 1.44
C SER A 43 5.84 10.77 1.45
N ASN A 44 5.83 11.46 2.60
CA ASN A 44 5.22 12.77 2.74
C ASN A 44 6.01 13.86 1.99
N ASP A 45 7.34 13.81 2.04
CA ASP A 45 8.20 14.72 1.27
C ASP A 45 7.95 14.59 -0.23
N ILE A 46 7.93 13.36 -0.76
CA ILE A 46 7.63 13.11 -2.18
C ILE A 46 6.25 13.65 -2.55
N SER A 47 5.25 13.51 -1.68
CA SER A 47 3.90 14.02 -1.96
C SER A 47 3.91 15.54 -2.12
N ARG A 48 4.62 16.25 -1.23
CA ARG A 48 4.77 17.71 -1.28
C ARG A 48 5.59 18.17 -2.48
N ASP A 49 6.62 17.42 -2.86
CA ASP A 49 7.44 17.75 -4.02
C ASP A 49 6.67 17.58 -5.34
N LEU A 50 5.78 16.57 -5.40
CA LEU A 50 4.92 16.33 -6.56
C LEU A 50 3.76 17.33 -6.64
N ASP A 51 3.12 17.64 -5.50
CA ASP A 51 2.09 18.67 -5.39
C ASP A 51 2.10 19.30 -3.99
N PRO A 52 2.67 20.52 -3.82
CA PRO A 52 2.77 21.17 -2.53
C PRO A 52 1.42 21.52 -1.88
N LYS A 53 0.33 21.54 -2.65
CA LYS A 53 -1.00 21.96 -2.16
C LYS A 53 -1.85 20.77 -1.70
N VAL A 54 -1.44 19.55 -2.02
CA VAL A 54 -2.20 18.33 -1.69
C VAL A 54 -1.81 17.81 -0.31
N THR A 55 -2.82 17.50 0.51
CA THR A 55 -2.60 16.75 1.75
C THR A 55 -2.16 15.33 1.41
N PRO A 56 -1.01 14.84 1.93
CA PRO A 56 -0.58 13.47 1.69
C PRO A 56 -1.61 12.45 2.16
N VAL A 57 -1.84 11.42 1.34
CA VAL A 57 -2.68 10.29 1.72
C VAL A 57 -1.89 9.40 2.68
N SER A 58 -2.55 8.89 3.72
CA SER A 58 -1.90 8.03 4.72
C SER A 58 -1.59 6.63 4.14
N GLY A 59 -0.43 6.10 4.52
CA GLY A 59 -0.06 4.71 4.27
C GLY A 59 -0.81 3.73 5.17
N CYS A 60 -0.73 2.44 4.86
CA CYS A 60 -1.56 1.43 5.50
C CYS A 60 -1.29 1.29 7.00
N GLY A 61 -0.03 1.43 7.42
CA GLY A 61 0.33 1.39 8.83
C GLY A 61 -0.38 2.46 9.66
N ILE A 62 -0.44 3.70 9.16
CA ILE A 62 -1.15 4.80 9.83
C ILE A 62 -2.66 4.60 9.76
N THR A 63 -3.18 4.24 8.58
CA THR A 63 -4.61 3.93 8.40
C THR A 63 -5.05 2.76 9.30
N SER A 64 -4.13 1.87 9.71
CA SER A 64 -4.45 0.77 10.62
C SER A 64 -4.78 1.19 12.05
N LEU A 65 -4.41 2.41 12.45
CA LEU A 65 -4.75 2.98 13.76
C LEU A 65 -6.23 3.35 13.88
N THR A 66 -6.94 3.46 12.76
CA THR A 66 -8.38 3.72 12.73
C THR A 66 -9.02 2.83 11.67
N PRO A 67 -9.24 1.54 11.99
CA PRO A 67 -9.81 0.57 11.06
C PRO A 67 -11.14 1.04 10.47
N PRO A 68 -11.41 0.82 9.17
CA PRO A 68 -12.71 1.13 8.60
C PRO A 68 -13.79 0.22 9.20
N ARG A 69 -14.96 0.79 9.46
CA ARG A 69 -16.16 0.03 9.85
C ARG A 69 -16.67 -0.79 8.68
N GLN A 70 -17.53 -1.77 8.94
CA GLN A 70 -18.23 -2.50 7.89
C GLN A 70 -18.82 -1.56 6.82
N ASP A 71 -18.68 -1.97 5.55
CA ASP A 71 -19.13 -1.29 4.34
C ASP A 71 -18.50 0.08 4.09
N HIS A 72 -17.49 0.47 4.88
CA HIS A 72 -16.71 1.68 4.67
C HIS A 72 -15.36 1.35 4.04
N ALA A 73 -14.88 2.27 3.20
CA ALA A 73 -13.58 2.18 2.55
C ALA A 73 -12.53 3.00 3.31
N ALA A 74 -11.31 2.47 3.36
CA ALA A 74 -10.13 3.20 3.76
C ALA A 74 -9.26 3.49 2.52
N LEU A 75 -8.97 4.77 2.29
CA LEU A 75 -8.01 5.19 1.26
C LEU A 75 -6.59 5.05 1.80
N ILE A 76 -5.74 4.35 1.04
CA ILE A 76 -4.37 4.03 1.39
C ILE A 76 -3.47 4.43 0.23
N GLU A 77 -2.33 5.04 0.53
CA GLU A 77 -1.29 5.28 -0.46
C GLU A 77 0.07 4.85 0.04
N GLU A 78 0.75 4.02 -0.75
CA GLU A 78 2.14 3.67 -0.53
C GLU A 78 3.02 4.06 -1.70
N LYS A 79 4.26 4.43 -1.41
CA LYS A 79 5.27 4.79 -2.41
C LYS A 79 6.43 3.82 -2.34
N PHE A 80 6.94 3.41 -3.49
CA PHE A 80 8.00 2.42 -3.62
C PHE A 80 9.05 2.89 -4.60
N VAL A 81 10.31 2.56 -4.32
CA VAL A 81 11.41 2.73 -5.28
C VAL A 81 11.88 1.36 -5.72
N VAL A 82 11.72 1.07 -7.01
CA VAL A 82 12.00 -0.25 -7.59
C VAL A 82 12.97 -0.16 -8.77
N PRO A 83 13.73 -1.23 -9.06
CA PRO A 83 14.47 -1.34 -10.31
C PRO A 83 13.54 -1.27 -11.53
N ALA A 84 13.94 -0.55 -12.58
CA ALA A 84 13.09 -0.35 -13.76
C ALA A 84 12.72 -1.66 -14.47
N ASN A 85 13.62 -2.65 -14.44
CA ASN A 85 13.40 -3.98 -15.02
C ASN A 85 12.43 -4.86 -14.22
N ALA A 86 12.12 -4.51 -12.97
CA ALA A 86 11.14 -5.24 -12.16
C ALA A 86 9.70 -4.80 -12.47
N VAL A 87 9.49 -3.56 -12.92
CA VAL A 87 8.18 -2.93 -13.09
C VAL A 87 7.15 -3.79 -13.85
N PRO A 88 7.49 -4.43 -14.98
CA PRO A 88 6.50 -5.18 -15.77
C PRO A 88 5.92 -6.40 -15.06
N SER A 89 6.62 -6.95 -14.05
CA SER A 89 6.20 -8.14 -13.31
C SER A 89 5.66 -7.83 -11.90
N LEU A 90 5.52 -6.56 -11.55
CA LEU A 90 5.08 -6.17 -10.20
C LEU A 90 3.60 -6.48 -9.97
N SER A 91 3.35 -7.02 -8.79
CA SER A 91 2.03 -7.17 -8.18
C SER A 91 2.03 -6.44 -6.84
N VAL A 92 0.90 -5.83 -6.51
CA VAL A 92 0.67 -5.32 -5.15
C VAL A 92 0.12 -6.44 -4.28
N ARG A 93 0.50 -6.43 -3.01
CA ARG A 93 0.01 -7.32 -1.97
C ARG A 93 -0.37 -6.53 -0.74
N LEU A 94 -1.65 -6.57 -0.38
CA LEU A 94 -2.24 -6.02 0.85
C LEU A 94 -2.45 -7.15 1.85
N SER A 95 -1.87 -7.03 3.05
CA SER A 95 -2.03 -7.98 4.13
C SER A 95 -2.26 -7.28 5.46
N VAL A 96 -2.97 -7.95 6.36
CA VAL A 96 -3.19 -7.52 7.76
C VAL A 96 -2.78 -8.67 8.68
N ALA A 97 -2.46 -8.40 9.95
CA ALA A 97 -1.95 -9.44 10.86
C ALA A 97 -2.86 -10.67 10.91
N ALA A 98 -4.17 -10.46 11.05
CA ALA A 98 -5.15 -11.54 11.18
C ALA A 98 -5.31 -12.40 9.91
N SER A 99 -4.94 -11.88 8.73
CA SER A 99 -5.07 -12.64 7.47
C SER A 99 -3.83 -13.45 7.12
N ARG A 100 -2.67 -13.18 7.76
CA ARG A 100 -1.41 -13.82 7.38
C ARG A 100 -1.47 -15.35 7.56
N PRO A 101 -0.94 -16.13 6.60
CA PRO A 101 -0.13 -15.71 5.46
C PRO A 101 -0.91 -15.24 4.22
N LYS A 102 -2.25 -15.28 4.25
CA LYS A 102 -3.10 -14.83 3.13
C LYS A 102 -3.04 -13.31 2.98
N ALA A 103 -3.21 -12.87 1.74
CA ALA A 103 -3.19 -11.47 1.36
C ALA A 103 -4.07 -11.28 0.12
N ILE A 104 -4.58 -10.07 -0.07
CA ILE A 104 -5.19 -9.65 -1.34
C ILE A 104 -4.04 -9.21 -2.24
N GLY A 105 -3.95 -9.76 -3.45
CA GLY A 105 -2.90 -9.37 -4.38
C GLY A 105 -3.40 -9.35 -5.81
N PHE A 106 -2.87 -8.42 -6.59
CA PHE A 106 -3.18 -8.28 -8.00
C PHE A 106 -2.01 -7.65 -8.78
N PRO A 107 -1.84 -8.02 -10.06
CA PRO A 107 -0.78 -7.46 -10.90
C PRO A 107 -1.04 -5.98 -11.19
N LEU A 108 0.01 -5.16 -11.17
CA LEU A 108 -0.09 -3.72 -11.47
C LEU A 108 -0.17 -3.44 -12.98
N LYS A 109 0.33 -4.35 -13.82
CA LYS A 109 0.30 -4.25 -15.30
C LYS A 109 0.83 -2.89 -15.81
N LEU A 110 1.94 -2.42 -15.24
CA LEU A 110 2.59 -1.18 -15.63
C LEU A 110 3.52 -1.43 -16.82
N ASN A 111 3.43 -0.57 -17.85
CA ASN A 111 4.24 -0.62 -19.07
C ASN A 111 5.34 0.45 -19.06
#